data_AF-A0A943UST6-F1
#
_entry.id   AF-A0A943UST6-F1
#
_cell.length_a   1.000
_cell.length_b   1.000
_cell.length_c   1.000
_cell.angle_alpha   90.00
_cell.angle_beta   90.00
_cell.angle_gamma   90.00
#
_symmetry.space_group_name_H-M   'P 1'
#
loop_
_entity.id
_entity.type
_entity.pdbx_description
1 polymer ?
#
loop_
_entity_poly.entity_id
_entity_poly.type
_entity_poly.pdbx_seq_one_letter_code
_entity_poly.pdbx_strand_id
1 'polypeptide(L)'
;MTASKERILKICEYCGKSFYASKSTTRYCSKQCNSYAYKAAKREEKVKMAETMSHRKASEKSMSEILVKEYLTIQEVAILLGLSRQTIYNMVYSGKLRASKITSRLSLIRKRDIDYLVDSLPYTTKKSASKEAVHANRELPVPEYYSAKEIAEVHNTYETAIYEIVKKVKISRISIQGRVYWNKKEVDDYFAHLSPDPTISEWMTVMDIQQKYCMTKTAVYSFVSHNAIPRKMEGLKSATKPFNVLLACTRPLITELSDKLRLIHPL
;
A
#
# COMPACT_ATOMS: atom_id res chain seq x y z
N MET A 1 20.93 55.68 33.29
CA MET A 1 20.81 56.02 31.86
C MET A 1 20.27 57.43 31.73
N THR A 2 21.13 58.38 31.38
CA THR A 2 20.82 59.80 31.28
C THR A 2 19.90 60.02 30.08
N ALA A 3 18.67 60.47 30.32
CA ALA A 3 17.72 60.78 29.25
C ALA A 3 18.31 61.90 28.37
N SER A 4 18.57 61.61 27.10
CA SER A 4 18.99 62.62 26.14
C SER A 4 17.94 63.74 26.11
N LYS A 5 18.42 64.99 26.19
CA LYS A 5 17.58 66.20 26.14
C LYS A 5 17.16 66.57 24.72
N GLU A 6 17.51 65.78 23.71
CA GLU A 6 17.04 65.96 22.33
C GLU A 6 15.52 65.84 22.25
N ARG A 7 14.87 66.88 21.74
CA ARG A 7 13.45 66.84 21.39
C ARG A 7 13.29 66.31 19.97
N ILE A 8 12.40 65.35 19.78
CA ILE A 8 12.12 64.69 18.51
C ILE A 8 10.83 65.26 17.92
N LEU A 9 10.86 65.76 16.68
CA LEU A 9 9.65 66.21 15.97
C LEU A 9 8.82 65.00 15.51
N LYS A 10 7.55 64.90 15.93
CA LYS A 10 6.62 63.80 15.59
C LYS A 10 5.24 64.36 15.21
N ILE A 11 4.43 63.55 14.54
CA ILE A 11 3.01 63.86 14.24
C ILE A 11 2.13 63.14 15.25
N CYS A 12 1.13 63.83 15.81
CA CYS A 12 0.19 63.24 16.73
C CYS A 12 -0.77 62.27 16.01
N GLU A 13 -0.85 61.03 16.47
CA GLU A 13 -1.70 60.00 15.87
C GLU A 13 -3.22 60.27 15.98
N TYR A 14 -3.64 61.20 16.85
CA TYR A 14 -5.05 61.54 17.02
C TYR A 14 -5.46 62.78 16.20
N CYS A 15 -4.73 63.90 16.34
CA CYS A 15 -5.12 65.17 15.73
C CYS A 15 -4.29 65.56 14.49
N GLY A 16 -3.28 64.76 14.11
CA GLY A 16 -2.46 64.99 12.92
C GLY A 16 -1.50 66.18 12.99
N LYS A 17 -1.43 66.90 14.12
CA LYS A 17 -0.54 68.05 14.30
C LYS A 17 0.89 67.60 14.65
N SER A 18 1.89 68.32 14.14
CA SER A 18 3.29 68.12 14.53
C SER A 18 3.56 68.66 15.94
N PHE A 19 4.42 67.98 16.70
CA PHE A 19 4.81 68.35 18.06
C PHE A 19 6.20 67.81 18.41
N TYR A 20 6.85 68.40 19.41
CA TYR A 20 8.14 67.94 19.91
C TYR A 20 7.98 66.99 21.10
N ALA A 21 8.49 65.77 20.98
CA ALA A 21 8.47 64.73 22.02
C ALA A 21 9.84 64.56 22.69
N SER A 22 9.87 64.39 24.00
CA SER A 22 11.12 64.09 24.74
C SER A 22 11.44 62.59 24.80
N LYS A 23 10.47 61.72 24.53
CA LYS A 23 10.64 60.26 24.50
C LYS A 23 10.17 59.71 23.16
N SER A 24 10.91 58.77 22.59
CA SER A 24 10.56 58.08 21.34
C SER A 24 9.19 57.38 21.41
N THR A 25 8.79 56.92 22.60
CA THR A 25 7.51 56.24 22.87
C THR A 25 6.29 57.17 22.93
N THR A 26 6.47 58.49 22.94
CA THR A 26 5.35 59.45 23.00
C THR A 26 4.60 59.45 21.66
N ARG A 27 3.29 59.16 21.70
CA ARG A 27 2.43 59.02 20.50
C ARG A 27 1.51 60.22 20.23
N TYR A 28 1.23 61.03 21.27
CA TYR A 28 0.26 62.11 21.20
C TYR A 28 0.83 63.44 21.68
N CYS A 29 0.33 64.55 21.13
CA CYS A 29 0.81 65.90 21.48
C CYS A 29 0.34 66.39 22.86
N SER A 30 -0.73 65.81 23.41
CA SER A 30 -1.27 66.18 24.73
C SER A 30 -1.98 65.02 25.43
N LYS A 31 -2.16 65.13 26.76
CA LYS A 31 -2.95 64.18 27.55
C LYS A 31 -4.39 64.08 27.04
N GLN A 32 -4.94 65.17 26.52
CA GLN A 32 -6.30 65.22 25.98
C GLN A 32 -6.41 64.40 24.69
N CYS A 33 -5.45 64.54 23.77
CA CYS A 33 -5.39 63.71 22.55
C CYS A 33 -5.22 62.21 22.88
N ASN A 34 -4.39 61.88 23.88
CA ASN A 34 -4.25 60.50 24.35
C ASN A 34 -5.58 59.96 24.93
N SER A 35 -6.28 60.74 25.75
CA SER A 35 -7.58 60.33 26.29
C SER A 35 -8.63 60.14 25.20
N TYR A 36 -8.64 60.98 24.17
CA TYR A 36 -9.59 60.84 23.07
C TYR A 36 -9.28 59.62 22.19
N ALA A 37 -8.01 59.39 21.87
CA ALA A 37 -7.57 58.18 21.17
C ALA A 37 -7.95 56.91 21.95
N TYR A 38 -7.74 56.88 23.26
CA TYR A 38 -8.13 55.75 24.11
C TYR A 38 -9.65 55.50 24.09
N LYS A 39 -10.46 56.55 24.23
CA LYS A 39 -11.93 56.43 24.18
C LYS A 39 -12.42 56.00 22.80
N ALA A 40 -11.80 56.50 21.73
CA ALA A 40 -12.11 56.11 20.35
C ALA A 40 -11.80 54.62 20.12
N ALA A 41 -10.61 54.15 20.52
CA ALA A 41 -10.22 52.74 20.42
C ALA A 41 -11.18 51.83 21.21
N LYS A 42 -11.57 52.22 22.44
CA LYS A 42 -12.52 51.44 23.25
C LYS A 42 -13.93 51.42 22.64
N ARG A 43 -14.33 52.47 21.93
CA ARG A 43 -15.61 52.50 21.19
C ARG A 43 -15.53 51.58 19.97
N GLU A 44 -14.45 51.64 19.21
CA GLU A 44 -14.23 50.79 18.03
C GLU A 44 -14.19 49.30 18.41
N GLU A 45 -13.54 48.95 19.51
CA GLU A 45 -13.54 47.58 20.05
C GLU A 45 -14.96 47.08 20.36
N LYS A 46 -15.80 47.92 20.97
CA LYS A 46 -17.21 47.58 21.25
C LYS A 46 -18.02 47.39 19.97
N VAL A 47 -17.82 48.24 18.97
CA VAL A 47 -18.50 48.12 17.66
C VAL A 47 -18.09 46.82 16.97
N LYS A 48 -16.79 46.54 16.87
CA LYS A 48 -16.28 45.28 16.29
C LYS A 48 -16.81 44.05 17.03
N MET A 49 -16.91 44.10 18.35
CA MET A 49 -17.48 43.01 19.14
C MET A 49 -18.98 42.84 18.87
N ALA A 50 -19.74 43.92 18.73
CA ALA A 50 -21.17 43.85 18.37
C ALA A 50 -21.39 43.33 16.94
N GLU A 51 -20.57 43.75 15.98
CA GLU A 51 -20.59 43.28 14.60
C GLU A 51 -20.29 41.78 14.52
N THR A 52 -19.20 41.32 15.16
CA THR A 52 -18.85 39.89 15.20
C THR A 52 -19.92 39.03 15.86
N MET A 53 -20.54 39.49 16.95
CA MET A 53 -21.66 38.79 17.58
C MET A 53 -22.90 38.74 16.69
N SER A 54 -23.19 39.81 15.95
CA SER A 54 -24.32 39.85 15.00
C SER A 54 -24.09 38.91 13.82
N HIS A 55 -22.88 38.87 13.26
CA HIS A 55 -22.49 37.92 12.23
C HIS A 55 -22.59 36.46 12.69
N ARG A 56 -22.17 36.16 13.93
CA ARG A 56 -22.33 34.82 14.53
C ARG A 56 -23.79 34.41 14.62
N LYS A 57 -24.64 35.26 15.20
CA LYS A 57 -26.09 34.99 15.30
C LYS A 57 -26.75 34.77 13.92
N ALA A 58 -26.36 35.55 12.92
CA ALA A 58 -26.85 35.37 11.55
C ALA A 58 -26.43 34.02 10.95
N SER A 59 -25.19 33.58 11.21
CA SER A 59 -24.68 32.27 10.75
C SER A 59 -25.31 31.09 11.48
N GLU A 60 -25.60 31.22 12.77
CA GLU A 60 -26.29 30.18 13.55
C GLU A 60 -27.73 30.00 13.07
N LYS A 61 -28.42 31.12 12.78
CA LYS A 61 -29.77 31.08 12.22
C LYS A 61 -29.80 30.38 10.86
N SER A 62 -28.89 30.73 9.95
CA SER A 62 -28.83 30.06 8.65
C SER A 62 -28.50 28.57 8.76
N MET A 63 -27.66 28.15 9.71
CA MET A 63 -27.39 26.74 9.97
C MET A 63 -28.64 25.98 10.46
N SER A 64 -29.41 26.57 11.38
CA SER A 64 -30.64 25.94 11.89
C SER A 64 -31.69 25.73 10.79
N GLU A 65 -31.80 26.67 9.84
CA GLU A 65 -32.70 26.57 8.69
C GLU A 65 -32.25 25.49 7.70
N ILE A 66 -30.94 25.28 7.54
CA ILE A 66 -30.37 24.25 6.66
C ILE A 66 -30.70 22.85 7.18
N LEU A 67 -30.64 22.62 8.49
CA LEU A 67 -30.83 21.30 9.09
C LEU A 67 -32.24 20.71 8.89
N VAL A 68 -33.25 21.57 8.76
CA VAL A 68 -34.66 21.19 8.57
C VAL A 68 -34.96 20.81 7.11
N LYS A 69 -34.19 21.32 6.15
CA LYS A 69 -34.44 21.05 4.72
C LYS A 69 -34.05 19.61 4.37
N GLU A 70 -34.95 18.91 3.69
CA GLU A 70 -34.70 17.55 3.16
C GLU A 70 -33.80 17.58 1.92
N TYR A 71 -33.90 18.67 1.15
CA TYR A 71 -33.14 18.90 -0.06
C TYR A 71 -32.23 20.11 0.09
N LEU A 72 -30.96 19.91 -0.22
CA LEU A 72 -29.90 20.87 0.05
C LEU A 72 -29.21 21.26 -1.26
N THR A 73 -28.95 22.55 -1.44
CA THR A 73 -28.08 23.03 -2.51
C THR A 73 -26.62 22.68 -2.24
N ILE A 74 -25.79 22.66 -3.29
CA ILE A 74 -24.34 22.40 -3.15
C ILE A 74 -23.69 23.34 -2.13
N GLN A 75 -24.16 24.60 -2.04
CA GLN A 75 -23.63 25.58 -1.09
C GLN A 75 -24.02 25.23 0.35
N GLU A 76 -25.28 24.84 0.58
CA GLU A 76 -25.75 24.44 1.90
C GLU A 76 -25.08 23.14 2.36
N VAL A 77 -24.85 22.18 1.45
CA VAL A 77 -24.07 20.96 1.76
C VAL A 77 -22.62 21.29 2.12
N ALA A 78 -22.00 22.23 1.41
CA ALA A 78 -20.65 22.68 1.72
C ALA A 78 -20.57 23.29 3.13
N ILE A 79 -21.56 24.11 3.51
CA ILE A 79 -21.68 24.68 4.85
C ILE A 79 -21.92 23.58 5.90
N LEU A 80 -22.84 22.64 5.64
CA LEU A 80 -23.22 21.56 6.54
C LEU A 80 -22.05 20.61 6.84
N LEU A 81 -21.24 20.27 5.84
CA LEU A 81 -20.07 19.40 5.98
C LEU A 81 -18.79 20.16 6.37
N GLY A 82 -18.81 21.50 6.38
CA GLY A 82 -17.61 22.33 6.61
C GLY A 82 -16.57 22.20 5.50
N LEU A 83 -16.99 21.91 4.27
CA LEU A 83 -16.12 21.69 3.11
C LEU A 83 -16.20 22.86 2.12
N SER A 84 -15.20 22.95 1.23
CA SER A 84 -15.26 23.90 0.11
C SER A 84 -16.31 23.45 -0.91
N ARG A 85 -16.96 24.41 -1.58
CA ARG A 85 -17.89 24.13 -2.70
C ARG A 85 -17.22 23.27 -3.79
N GLN A 86 -15.93 23.49 -4.03
CA GLN A 86 -15.15 22.73 -5.01
C GLN A 86 -15.02 21.25 -4.61
N THR A 87 -14.82 20.98 -3.32
CA THR A 87 -14.75 19.61 -2.80
C THR A 87 -16.08 18.88 -3.03
N ILE A 88 -17.21 19.55 -2.79
CA ILE A 88 -18.53 18.96 -3.08
C ILE A 88 -18.69 18.69 -4.57
N TYR A 89 -18.31 19.62 -5.45
CA TYR A 89 -18.31 19.39 -6.91
C TYR A 89 -17.45 18.19 -7.30
N ASN A 90 -16.24 18.06 -6.75
CA ASN A 90 -15.36 16.94 -7.02
C ASN A 90 -15.97 15.60 -6.56
N MET A 91 -16.66 15.59 -5.41
CA MET A 91 -17.37 14.39 -4.93
C MET A 91 -18.55 14.02 -5.83
N VAL A 92 -19.28 14.99 -6.35
CA VAL A 92 -20.37 14.77 -7.31
C VAL A 92 -19.83 14.26 -8.64
N TYR A 93 -18.79 14.89 -9.20
CA TYR A 93 -18.20 14.48 -10.48
C TYR A 93 -17.48 13.12 -10.42
N SER A 94 -16.90 12.78 -9.25
CA SER A 94 -16.33 11.44 -9.03
C SER A 94 -17.37 10.35 -8.75
N GLY A 95 -18.67 10.70 -8.72
CA GLY A 95 -19.76 9.76 -8.48
C GLY A 95 -19.88 9.28 -7.03
N LYS A 96 -19.10 9.84 -6.10
CA LYS A 96 -19.14 9.49 -4.67
C LYS A 96 -20.37 10.06 -3.97
N LEU A 97 -20.81 11.25 -4.39
CA LEU A 97 -22.00 11.91 -3.86
C LEU A 97 -23.05 12.05 -4.96
N ARG A 98 -24.24 11.50 -4.70
CA ARG A 98 -25.36 11.60 -5.64
C ARG A 98 -25.98 13.00 -5.58
N ALA A 99 -26.07 13.66 -6.73
CA ALA A 99 -26.75 14.94 -6.88
C ALA A 99 -27.72 14.89 -8.06
N SER A 100 -28.86 15.55 -7.93
CA SER A 100 -29.86 15.71 -8.98
C SER A 100 -29.74 17.08 -9.61
N LYS A 101 -29.49 17.14 -10.92
CA LYS A 101 -29.47 18.38 -11.69
C LYS A 101 -30.88 18.67 -12.20
N ILE A 102 -31.59 19.55 -11.50
CA ILE A 102 -32.98 19.93 -11.85
C ILE A 102 -33.00 20.94 -12.99
N THR A 103 -32.03 21.87 -13.00
CA THR A 103 -31.86 22.87 -14.05
C THR A 103 -30.38 23.03 -14.38
N SER A 104 -30.05 23.69 -15.49
CA SER A 104 -28.65 23.97 -15.88
C SER A 104 -27.82 24.61 -14.75
N ARG A 105 -28.44 25.44 -13.90
CA ARG A 105 -27.82 26.14 -12.77
C ARG A 105 -28.19 25.61 -11.38
N LEU A 106 -29.10 24.63 -11.30
CA LEU A 106 -29.65 24.14 -10.03
C LEU A 106 -29.37 22.65 -9.86
N SER A 107 -28.50 22.35 -8.89
CA SER A 107 -28.17 21.00 -8.45
C SER A 107 -28.54 20.84 -6.98
N LEU A 108 -29.24 19.75 -6.69
CA LEU A 108 -29.84 19.47 -5.39
C LEU A 108 -29.38 18.11 -4.89
N ILE A 109 -29.04 18.03 -3.61
CA ILE A 109 -28.57 16.83 -2.93
C ILE A 109 -29.57 16.49 -1.84
N ARG A 110 -29.96 15.22 -1.72
CA ARG A 110 -30.85 14.78 -0.64
C ARG A 110 -30.04 14.54 0.62
N LYS A 111 -30.59 14.88 1.78
CA LYS A 111 -29.92 14.63 3.07
C LYS A 111 -29.53 13.15 3.24
N ARG A 112 -30.41 12.23 2.82
CA ARG A 112 -30.12 10.78 2.81
C ARG A 112 -28.87 10.37 2.03
N ASP A 113 -28.53 11.09 0.96
CA ASP A 113 -27.36 10.75 0.13
C ASP A 113 -26.06 11.23 0.81
N ILE A 114 -26.17 12.25 1.67
CA ILE A 114 -25.08 12.73 2.53
C ILE A 114 -24.88 11.76 3.69
N ASP A 115 -25.97 11.33 4.34
CA ASP A 115 -25.90 10.35 5.43
C ASP A 115 -25.30 9.03 4.92
N TYR A 116 -25.76 8.56 3.75
CA TYR A 116 -25.17 7.39 3.08
C TYR A 116 -23.68 7.58 2.75
N LEU A 117 -23.26 8.78 2.33
CA LEU A 117 -21.84 9.07 2.10
C LEU A 117 -21.04 8.88 3.38
N VAL A 118 -21.51 9.43 4.51
CA VAL A 118 -20.83 9.30 5.81
C VAL A 118 -20.78 7.84 6.26
N ASP A 119 -21.88 7.11 6.12
CA ASP A 119 -21.96 5.69 6.50
C ASP A 119 -21.07 4.79 5.62
N SER A 120 -20.96 5.10 4.33
CA SER A 120 -20.17 4.32 3.36
C SER A 120 -18.66 4.52 3.48
N LEU A 121 -18.21 5.58 4.17
CA LEU A 121 -16.82 5.95 4.33
C LEU A 121 -16.42 5.93 5.82
N PRO A 122 -16.55 4.79 6.52
CA PRO A 122 -16.03 4.68 7.87
C PRO A 122 -14.52 4.90 7.85
N TYR A 123 -13.98 5.58 8.85
CA TYR A 123 -12.55 5.81 8.98
C TYR A 123 -11.83 4.47 9.20
N THR A 124 -11.41 3.82 8.12
CA THR A 124 -10.55 2.63 8.19
C THR A 124 -9.12 3.11 8.32
N THR A 125 -8.49 2.88 9.48
CA THR A 125 -7.03 2.96 9.55
C THR A 125 -6.46 2.04 8.48
N LYS A 126 -5.37 2.43 7.81
CA LYS A 126 -4.76 1.71 6.65
C LYS A 126 -4.47 0.21 6.87
N LYS A 127 -4.67 -0.32 8.09
CA LYS A 127 -4.49 -1.71 8.48
C LYS A 127 -5.74 -2.60 8.31
N SER A 128 -6.96 -2.05 8.18
CA SER A 128 -8.20 -2.84 8.05
C SER A 128 -8.71 -2.98 6.60
N ALA A 129 -8.52 -1.96 5.76
CA ALA A 129 -8.90 -2.02 4.33
C ALA A 129 -8.17 -3.14 3.55
N SER A 130 -6.96 -3.54 3.98
CA SER A 130 -6.23 -4.67 3.42
C SER A 130 -6.72 -6.04 3.92
N LYS A 131 -7.64 -6.10 4.87
CA LYS A 131 -8.26 -7.35 5.35
C LYS A 131 -9.63 -7.61 4.72
N GLU A 132 -10.46 -6.58 4.57
CA GLU A 132 -11.82 -6.70 4.03
C GLU A 132 -11.84 -6.78 2.49
N ALA A 133 -10.98 -6.04 1.79
CA ALA A 133 -10.86 -6.13 0.32
C ALA A 133 -10.25 -7.45 -0.19
N VAL A 134 -9.72 -8.30 0.70
CA VAL A 134 -9.11 -9.59 0.36
C VAL A 134 -10.13 -10.74 0.36
N HIS A 135 -11.30 -10.57 0.98
CA HIS A 135 -12.34 -11.61 1.03
C HIS A 135 -13.52 -11.41 0.07
N ALA A 136 -13.59 -10.28 -0.63
CA ALA A 136 -14.59 -10.06 -1.69
C ALA A 136 -14.06 -10.58 -3.03
N ASN A 137 -14.15 -11.89 -3.17
CA ASN A 137 -14.19 -12.68 -4.41
C ASN A 137 -14.34 -11.85 -5.69
N ARG A 138 -13.23 -11.71 -6.43
CA ARG A 138 -13.29 -11.65 -7.88
C ARG A 138 -12.55 -12.89 -8.38
N GLU A 139 -13.32 -13.96 -8.57
CA GLU A 139 -12.89 -15.16 -9.28
C GLU A 139 -12.10 -14.72 -10.51
N LEU A 140 -10.80 -15.03 -10.52
CA LEU A 140 -9.95 -14.80 -11.68
C LEU A 140 -10.35 -15.85 -12.72
N PRO A 141 -10.81 -15.45 -13.91
CA PRO A 141 -11.13 -16.41 -14.95
C PRO A 141 -9.86 -16.83 -15.66
N VAL A 142 -8.95 -17.58 -15.01
CA VAL A 142 -7.93 -18.33 -15.78
C VAL A 142 -7.41 -19.58 -15.03
N PRO A 143 -8.01 -20.76 -15.26
CA PRO A 143 -7.45 -22.06 -14.87
C PRO A 143 -6.13 -22.43 -15.57
N GLU A 144 -5.60 -21.58 -16.46
CA GLU A 144 -4.47 -21.90 -17.34
C GLU A 144 -3.11 -21.36 -16.87
N TYR A 145 -3.02 -20.72 -15.70
CA TYR A 145 -1.73 -20.22 -15.18
C TYR A 145 -1.42 -20.75 -13.78
N TYR A 146 -0.19 -21.20 -13.56
CA TYR A 146 0.32 -21.60 -12.25
C TYR A 146 1.08 -20.48 -11.54
N SER A 147 1.01 -20.46 -10.22
CA SER A 147 1.93 -19.71 -9.35
C SER A 147 3.22 -20.48 -9.08
N ALA A 148 4.31 -19.80 -8.69
CA ALA A 148 5.61 -20.43 -8.40
C ALA A 148 5.49 -21.54 -7.35
N LYS A 149 4.61 -21.33 -6.36
CA LYS A 149 4.34 -22.29 -5.30
C LYS A 149 3.64 -23.53 -5.82
N GLU A 150 2.65 -23.35 -6.69
CA GLU A 150 1.90 -24.46 -7.29
C GLU A 150 2.79 -25.31 -8.19
N ILE A 151 3.68 -24.69 -8.98
CA ILE A 151 4.66 -25.43 -9.81
C ILE A 151 5.64 -26.21 -8.92
N ALA A 152 6.08 -25.61 -7.82
CA ALA A 152 6.98 -26.26 -6.87
C ALA A 152 6.33 -27.49 -6.23
N GLU A 153 5.03 -27.41 -5.91
CA GLU A 153 4.26 -28.51 -5.33
C GLU A 153 3.95 -29.62 -6.35
N VAL A 154 3.47 -29.27 -7.55
CA VAL A 154 3.08 -30.24 -8.59
C VAL A 154 4.29 -31.02 -9.12
N HIS A 155 5.39 -30.31 -9.42
CA HIS A 155 6.58 -30.89 -10.04
C HIS A 155 7.68 -31.24 -9.03
N ASN A 156 7.39 -31.11 -7.73
CA ASN A 156 8.31 -31.34 -6.61
C ASN A 156 9.69 -30.69 -6.82
N THR A 157 9.69 -29.42 -7.28
CA THR A 157 10.89 -28.64 -7.59
C THR A 157 11.09 -27.48 -6.61
N TYR A 158 12.27 -26.86 -6.64
CA TYR A 158 12.55 -25.67 -5.85
C TYR A 158 12.01 -24.41 -6.53
N GLU A 159 11.41 -23.50 -5.75
CA GLU A 159 11.00 -22.16 -6.23
C GLU A 159 12.14 -21.46 -6.99
N THR A 160 13.37 -21.55 -6.50
CA THR A 160 14.56 -20.98 -7.14
C THR A 160 14.88 -21.63 -8.49
N ALA A 161 14.70 -22.95 -8.61
CA ALA A 161 14.93 -23.68 -9.86
C ALA A 161 13.91 -23.26 -10.93
N ILE A 162 12.66 -22.99 -10.55
CA ILE A 162 11.62 -22.53 -11.48
C ILE A 162 12.03 -21.22 -12.16
N TYR A 163 12.62 -20.26 -11.42
CA TYR A 163 13.09 -19.01 -12.02
C TYR A 163 14.24 -19.21 -13.01
N GLU A 164 15.14 -20.17 -12.76
CA GLU A 164 16.22 -20.53 -13.69
C GLU A 164 15.69 -21.22 -14.95
N ILE A 165 14.74 -22.13 -14.78
CA ILE A 165 14.06 -22.84 -15.88
C ILE A 165 13.36 -21.84 -16.79
N VAL A 166 12.56 -20.93 -16.22
CA VAL A 166 11.85 -19.88 -16.96
C VAL A 166 12.82 -19.00 -17.75
N LYS A 167 13.99 -18.68 -17.19
CA LYS A 167 15.02 -17.88 -17.87
C LYS A 167 15.62 -18.60 -19.07
N LYS A 168 15.77 -19.94 -19.01
CA LYS A 168 16.34 -20.76 -20.10
C LYS A 168 15.32 -21.03 -21.21
N VAL A 169 14.08 -21.34 -20.85
CA VAL A 169 13.02 -21.81 -21.77
C VAL A 169 12.19 -20.66 -22.34
N LYS A 170 12.27 -19.46 -21.74
CA LYS A 170 11.46 -18.28 -22.11
C LYS A 170 9.95 -18.53 -22.03
N ILE A 171 9.52 -19.23 -20.97
CA ILE A 171 8.11 -19.50 -20.68
C ILE A 171 7.34 -18.17 -20.50
N SER A 172 6.17 -18.08 -21.11
CA SER A 172 5.26 -16.95 -21.05
C SER A 172 4.81 -16.70 -19.62
N ARG A 173 4.94 -15.46 -19.14
CA ARG A 173 4.56 -15.05 -17.78
C ARG A 173 3.63 -13.84 -17.80
N ILE A 174 2.68 -13.84 -16.87
CA ILE A 174 1.80 -12.70 -16.60
C ILE A 174 2.07 -12.18 -15.18
N SER A 175 2.03 -10.86 -15.00
CA SER A 175 2.16 -10.21 -13.69
C SER A 175 0.80 -9.65 -13.28
N ILE A 176 0.20 -10.21 -12.25
CA ILE A 176 -1.07 -9.74 -11.69
C ILE A 176 -0.78 -9.29 -10.26
N GLN A 177 -1.04 -8.01 -9.97
CA GLN A 177 -0.90 -7.42 -8.62
C GLN A 177 0.48 -7.68 -7.97
N GLY A 178 1.56 -7.63 -8.75
CA GLY A 178 2.92 -7.82 -8.27
C GLY A 178 3.32 -9.29 -8.03
N ARG A 179 2.45 -10.24 -8.34
CA ARG A 179 2.76 -11.68 -8.37
C ARG A 179 2.86 -12.17 -9.81
N VAL A 180 3.83 -13.03 -10.07
CA VAL A 180 4.09 -13.61 -11.39
C VAL A 180 3.44 -14.99 -11.48
N TYR A 181 2.80 -15.24 -12.61
CA TYR A 181 2.18 -16.52 -12.95
C TYR A 181 2.69 -16.98 -14.32
N TRP A 182 2.74 -18.30 -14.53
CA TRP A 182 3.26 -18.94 -15.74
C TRP A 182 2.23 -19.84 -16.39
N ASN A 183 2.28 -19.95 -17.71
CA ASN A 183 1.34 -20.78 -18.47
C ASN A 183 1.49 -22.26 -18.09
N LYS A 184 0.39 -22.89 -17.66
CA LYS A 184 0.34 -24.28 -17.22
C LYS A 184 0.79 -25.26 -18.32
N LYS A 185 0.37 -25.05 -19.57
CA LYS A 185 0.70 -25.95 -20.69
C LYS A 185 2.21 -25.97 -20.97
N GLU A 186 2.81 -24.79 -21.08
CA GLU A 186 4.26 -24.66 -21.33
C GLU A 186 5.11 -25.23 -20.18
N VAL A 187 4.61 -25.10 -18.94
CA VAL A 187 5.26 -25.68 -17.76
C VAL A 187 5.16 -27.21 -17.79
N ASP A 188 3.96 -27.75 -18.01
CA ASP A 188 3.73 -29.19 -18.02
C ASP A 188 4.46 -29.88 -19.20
N ASP A 189 4.52 -29.25 -20.38
CA ASP A 189 5.30 -29.74 -21.53
C ASP A 189 6.80 -29.78 -21.23
N TYR A 190 7.33 -28.75 -20.56
CA TYR A 190 8.74 -28.72 -20.16
C TYR A 190 9.09 -29.87 -19.21
N PHE A 191 8.23 -30.14 -18.22
CA PHE A 191 8.45 -31.23 -17.28
C PHE A 191 8.17 -32.61 -17.89
N ALA A 192 7.24 -32.71 -18.86
CA ALA A 192 7.00 -33.94 -19.61
C ALA A 192 8.24 -34.38 -20.39
N HIS A 193 8.96 -33.45 -21.02
CA HIS A 193 10.23 -33.75 -21.71
C HIS A 193 11.39 -34.13 -20.76
N LEU A 194 11.27 -33.82 -19.46
CA LEU A 194 12.25 -34.17 -18.44
C LEU A 194 11.90 -35.47 -17.69
N SER A 195 10.77 -36.10 -18.01
CA SER A 195 10.36 -37.35 -17.38
C SER A 195 11.40 -38.44 -17.66
N PRO A 196 11.94 -39.12 -16.63
CA PRO A 196 12.99 -40.11 -16.82
C PRO A 196 12.52 -41.28 -17.71
N ASP A 197 13.44 -41.84 -18.51
CA ASP A 197 13.17 -42.98 -19.39
C ASP A 197 12.50 -44.15 -18.65
N PRO A 198 11.54 -44.86 -19.27
CA PRO A 198 10.81 -45.99 -18.67
C PRO A 198 11.69 -47.21 -18.31
N THR A 199 13.00 -47.15 -18.56
CA THR A 199 14.00 -48.16 -18.20
C THR A 199 14.39 -48.12 -16.71
N ILE A 200 13.95 -47.12 -15.95
CA ILE A 200 14.28 -46.96 -14.52
C ILE A 200 13.29 -47.77 -13.67
N SER A 201 13.74 -48.93 -13.21
CA SER A 201 12.90 -49.89 -12.48
C SER A 201 12.80 -49.60 -10.98
N GLU A 202 13.82 -49.00 -10.36
CA GLU A 202 13.90 -48.86 -8.90
C GLU A 202 14.58 -47.53 -8.53
N TRP A 203 14.09 -46.90 -7.45
CA TRP A 203 14.68 -45.68 -6.88
C TRP A 203 15.25 -46.02 -5.50
N MET A 204 16.52 -45.73 -5.26
CA MET A 204 17.18 -46.00 -3.97
C MET A 204 17.66 -44.70 -3.31
N THR A 205 17.61 -44.64 -1.98
CA THR A 205 18.18 -43.51 -1.23
C THR A 205 19.70 -43.59 -1.25
N VAL A 206 20.37 -42.43 -1.18
CA VAL A 206 21.83 -42.38 -0.99
C VAL A 206 22.28 -43.22 0.22
N MET A 207 21.52 -43.22 1.33
CA MET A 207 21.83 -44.04 2.50
C MET A 207 21.78 -45.54 2.22
N ASP A 208 20.77 -46.00 1.49
CA ASP A 208 20.62 -47.41 1.11
C ASP A 208 21.76 -47.85 0.18
N ILE A 209 22.24 -46.95 -0.68
CA ILE A 209 23.40 -47.19 -1.57
C ILE A 209 24.70 -47.24 -0.76
N GLN A 210 24.87 -46.37 0.24
CA GLN A 210 26.03 -46.43 1.13
C GLN A 210 26.08 -47.76 1.90
N GLN A 211 24.94 -48.26 2.38
CA GLN A 211 24.86 -49.52 3.10
C GLN A 211 25.04 -50.74 2.17
N LYS A 212 24.41 -50.73 0.99
CA LYS A 212 24.43 -51.87 0.06
C LYS A 212 25.77 -52.05 -0.64
N TYR A 213 26.49 -50.97 -0.93
CA TYR A 213 27.74 -51.00 -1.70
C TYR A 213 28.97 -50.51 -0.91
N CYS A 214 28.84 -50.27 0.40
CA CYS A 214 29.90 -49.76 1.27
C CYS A 214 30.59 -48.50 0.73
N MET A 215 29.84 -47.63 0.06
CA MET A 215 30.37 -46.42 -0.57
C MET A 215 30.32 -45.21 0.38
N THR A 216 31.29 -44.31 0.26
CA THR A 216 31.19 -43.00 0.91
C THR A 216 30.16 -42.12 0.18
N LYS A 217 29.46 -41.26 0.92
CA LYS A 217 28.45 -40.34 0.38
C LYS A 217 29.01 -39.51 -0.79
N THR A 218 30.28 -39.10 -0.71
CA THR A 218 31.00 -38.37 -1.77
C THR A 218 31.16 -39.20 -3.03
N ALA A 219 31.59 -40.47 -2.91
CA ALA A 219 31.76 -41.36 -4.06
C ALA A 219 30.42 -41.61 -4.78
N VAL A 220 29.33 -41.75 -4.04
CA VAL A 220 27.98 -41.90 -4.61
C VAL A 220 27.60 -40.65 -5.43
N TYR A 221 27.79 -39.44 -4.90
CA TYR A 221 27.47 -38.21 -5.66
C TYR A 221 28.36 -38.01 -6.89
N SER A 222 29.66 -38.28 -6.79
CA SER A 222 30.57 -38.23 -7.94
C SER A 222 30.13 -39.19 -9.03
N PHE A 223 29.80 -40.43 -8.66
CA PHE A 223 29.34 -41.44 -9.61
C PHE A 223 28.02 -41.05 -10.30
N VAL A 224 27.04 -40.55 -9.54
CA VAL A 224 25.76 -40.05 -10.06
C VAL A 224 25.98 -38.90 -11.04
N SER A 225 26.90 -38.00 -10.73
CA SER A 225 27.23 -36.87 -11.60
C SER A 225 27.93 -37.32 -12.89
N HIS A 226 28.86 -38.26 -12.81
CA HIS A 226 29.60 -38.76 -13.97
C HIS A 226 28.72 -39.53 -14.95
N ASN A 227 27.76 -40.30 -14.45
CA ASN A 227 26.89 -41.14 -15.28
C ASN A 227 25.54 -40.48 -15.60
N ALA A 228 25.39 -39.18 -15.30
CA ALA A 228 24.15 -38.42 -15.52
C ALA A 228 22.89 -39.13 -14.99
N ILE A 229 23.01 -39.80 -13.84
CA ILE A 229 21.92 -40.61 -13.29
C ILE A 229 20.77 -39.67 -12.85
N PRO A 230 19.53 -39.93 -13.29
CA PRO A 230 18.37 -39.16 -12.87
C PRO A 230 18.21 -39.13 -11.35
N ARG A 231 17.88 -37.94 -10.83
CA ARG A 231 17.70 -37.67 -9.41
C ARG A 231 16.26 -37.24 -9.16
N LYS A 232 15.60 -37.86 -8.20
CA LYS A 232 14.28 -37.46 -7.72
C LYS A 232 14.39 -37.01 -6.27
N MET A 233 13.66 -35.96 -5.92
CA MET A 233 13.53 -35.52 -4.52
C MET A 233 12.28 -36.16 -3.92
N GLU A 234 12.33 -36.59 -2.66
CA GLU A 234 11.15 -36.97 -1.88
C GLU A 234 11.13 -36.30 -0.50
N GLY A 235 9.96 -35.76 -0.12
CA GLY A 235 9.66 -35.17 1.19
C GLY A 235 9.14 -33.72 1.15
N LEU A 236 8.19 -33.37 2.04
CA LEU A 236 7.81 -31.97 2.29
C LEU A 236 8.88 -31.26 3.15
N LYS A 237 9.12 -29.97 2.88
CA LYS A 237 9.98 -29.15 3.73
C LYS A 237 9.45 -29.10 5.16
N SER A 238 10.24 -29.58 6.11
CA SER A 238 10.15 -29.18 7.53
C SER A 238 11.52 -28.69 7.98
N ALA A 239 11.54 -27.72 8.90
CA ALA A 239 12.77 -27.08 9.40
C ALA A 239 13.81 -28.06 9.99
N THR A 240 13.44 -29.32 10.19
CA THR A 240 14.24 -30.34 10.87
C THR A 240 14.63 -31.53 9.98
N LYS A 241 14.18 -31.61 8.71
CA LYS A 241 14.51 -32.74 7.82
C LYS A 241 14.91 -32.26 6.42
N PRO A 242 16.16 -32.50 5.97
CA PRO A 242 16.55 -32.27 4.58
C PRO A 242 15.85 -33.30 3.67
N PHE A 243 15.63 -32.92 2.40
CA PHE A 243 15.06 -33.80 1.38
C PHE A 243 15.86 -35.09 1.23
N ASN A 244 15.17 -36.21 1.02
CA ASN A 244 15.81 -37.45 0.60
C ASN A 244 16.02 -37.38 -0.93
N VAL A 245 17.27 -37.50 -1.36
CA VAL A 245 17.62 -37.62 -2.79
C VAL A 245 17.55 -39.10 -3.15
N LEU A 246 16.61 -39.45 -4.02
CA LEU A 246 16.49 -40.77 -4.60
C LEU A 246 17.25 -40.82 -5.94
N LEU A 247 17.95 -41.92 -6.16
CA LEU A 247 18.76 -42.18 -7.33
C LEU A 247 18.14 -43.32 -8.15
N ALA A 248 18.00 -43.10 -9.45
CA ALA A 248 17.52 -44.09 -10.39
C ALA A 248 18.51 -45.26 -10.49
N CYS A 249 18.02 -46.48 -10.25
CA CYS A 249 18.76 -47.71 -10.43
C CYS A 249 18.34 -48.39 -11.72
N THR A 250 19.21 -48.37 -12.74
CA THR A 250 19.07 -49.23 -13.91
C THR A 250 19.89 -50.50 -13.67
N ARG A 251 19.29 -51.66 -13.92
CA ARG A 251 19.86 -52.97 -13.61
C ARG A 251 21.22 -53.32 -14.28
N PRO A 252 21.68 -52.69 -15.38
CA PRO A 252 23.04 -52.93 -15.87
C PRO A 252 24.12 -52.00 -15.28
N LEU A 253 23.75 -50.85 -14.68
CA LEU A 253 24.72 -49.87 -14.17
C LEU A 253 25.31 -50.28 -12.81
N ILE A 254 24.58 -51.07 -12.01
CA ILE A 254 24.95 -51.46 -10.64
C ILE A 254 26.02 -52.56 -10.59
N THR A 255 26.00 -53.50 -11.53
CA THR A 255 27.00 -54.59 -11.62
C THR A 255 28.30 -54.08 -12.22
N GLU A 256 28.23 -53.20 -13.23
CA GLU A 256 29.42 -52.50 -13.74
C GLU A 256 30.05 -51.57 -12.69
N LEU A 257 29.22 -51.00 -11.80
CA LEU A 257 29.61 -50.20 -10.65
C LEU A 257 30.44 -50.98 -9.64
N SER A 258 29.99 -52.18 -9.25
CA SER A 258 30.72 -53.03 -8.30
C SER A 258 32.05 -53.51 -8.87
N ASP A 259 32.08 -53.80 -10.18
CA ASP A 259 33.27 -54.34 -10.84
C ASP A 259 34.33 -53.27 -11.12
N LYS A 260 33.94 -52.05 -11.53
CA LYS A 260 34.88 -50.94 -11.75
C LYS A 260 35.49 -50.39 -10.45
N LEU A 261 34.80 -50.50 -9.31
CA LEU A 261 35.30 -50.00 -8.03
C LEU A 261 36.19 -51.00 -7.27
N ARG A 262 36.01 -52.32 -7.45
CA ARG A 262 36.96 -53.34 -6.95
C ARG A 262 38.38 -53.19 -7.54
N LEU A 263 38.51 -52.53 -8.68
CA LEU A 263 39.79 -52.29 -9.36
C LEU A 263 40.53 -51.04 -8.86
N ILE A 264 39.85 -50.09 -8.21
CA ILE A 264 40.46 -48.81 -7.79
C ILE A 264 40.84 -48.84 -6.30
N HIS A 265 40.12 -49.62 -5.49
CA HIS A 265 40.46 -49.87 -4.08
C HIS A 265 40.33 -51.36 -3.77
N PRO A 266 41.40 -52.17 -3.92
CA PRO A 266 41.44 -53.47 -3.28
C PRO A 266 41.41 -53.27 -1.77
N LEU A 267 40.68 -54.15 -1.07
CA LEU A 267 40.50 -54.16 0.39
C LEU A 267 41.78 -53.88 1.18
#